data_AF-A0A6J4MTP4-F1
#
_entry.id   AF-A0A6J4MTP4-F1
#
_cell.length_a   1.000
_cell.length_b   1.000
_cell.length_c   1.000
_cell.angle_alpha   90.00
_cell.angle_beta   90.00
_cell.angle_gamma   90.00
#
_symmetry.space_group_name_H-M   'P 1'
#
loop_
_entity.id
_entity.type
_entity.pdbx_description
1 polymer ?
#
loop_
_entity_poly.entity_id
_entity_poly.type
_entity_poly.pdbx_seq_one_letter_code
_entity_poly.pdbx_strand_id
1 'polypeptide(L)'
;MAPVREVQTQPSVWGEKMITVRSAEVCKELQSISAVSVPPERVFLPEALGGQGQTVVSVPKCFVAFDARRADPNQDTHDKKSSMIGGLDKYAEYAVLRALQESGWQGRWIDNWKGPKFWKSLGELERTLPVGPAKVLFDEICSYNPGRNRGRSWGCWDIFAWRDDSMLFVECKRRKKDRLNDNQRGWLAAGLRMQQELRHLPPASFWIVEWQKRCPFCHNVIEDGLVDTCAQCKRDLPG
;
A
#
# COMPACT_ATOMS: atom_id res chain seq x y z
N MET A 1 31.19 -37.66 -15.77
CA MET A 1 29.69 -37.50 -15.82
C MET A 1 29.11 -37.48 -14.41
N ALA A 2 29.21 -36.28 -13.78
CA ALA A 2 28.76 -35.99 -12.40
C ALA A 2 27.23 -36.15 -12.30
N PRO A 3 26.70 -36.85 -11.22
CA PRO A 3 25.26 -37.14 -11.07
C PRO A 3 24.49 -35.90 -10.60
N VAL A 4 23.54 -35.45 -11.45
CA VAL A 4 22.38 -34.55 -11.29
C VAL A 4 21.65 -34.85 -9.97
N ARG A 5 21.96 -34.07 -8.90
CA ARG A 5 21.30 -33.97 -7.59
C ARG A 5 19.88 -33.38 -7.75
N GLU A 6 18.88 -34.26 -7.74
CA GLU A 6 17.43 -34.08 -7.48
C GLU A 6 17.18 -33.29 -6.19
N VAL A 7 17.01 -31.94 -6.43
CA VAL A 7 16.56 -30.97 -5.40
C VAL A 7 15.14 -31.36 -4.95
N GLN A 8 15.02 -32.10 -3.86
CA GLN A 8 13.82 -32.39 -3.05
C GLN A 8 13.19 -31.08 -2.52
N THR A 9 12.14 -30.53 -3.30
CA THR A 9 11.32 -29.37 -2.86
C THR A 9 10.42 -29.79 -1.68
N GLN A 10 10.82 -29.42 -0.42
CA GLN A 10 10.01 -29.43 0.81
C GLN A 10 8.59 -28.91 0.54
N PRO A 11 7.49 -29.59 1.01
CA PRO A 11 6.09 -29.20 0.91
C PRO A 11 5.80 -27.85 1.59
N SER A 12 5.41 -26.88 0.78
CA SER A 12 4.94 -25.50 1.03
C SER A 12 4.10 -25.43 2.32
N VAL A 13 4.66 -24.88 3.50
CA VAL A 13 4.07 -24.46 4.79
C VAL A 13 2.70 -23.81 4.56
N TRP A 14 2.14 -23.81 3.27
CA TRP A 14 0.84 -23.09 3.18
C TRP A 14 -0.15 -23.96 2.41
N GLY A 15 -0.77 -25.01 3.09
CA GLY A 15 -2.02 -25.70 2.73
C GLY A 15 -2.78 -25.00 1.59
N GLU A 16 -2.84 -25.48 0.34
CA GLU A 16 -3.70 -25.33 -0.86
C GLU A 16 -4.92 -24.46 -0.58
N LYS A 17 -4.97 -23.51 0.46
CA LYS A 17 -6.26 -22.78 0.41
C LYS A 17 -6.03 -21.32 0.78
N MET A 18 -5.25 -20.51 -0.09
CA MET A 18 -5.37 -19.06 0.19
C MET A 18 -6.66 -18.51 -0.42
N ILE A 19 -7.58 -18.01 0.56
CA ILE A 19 -8.86 -17.35 0.25
C ILE A 19 -8.56 -16.00 -0.45
N THR A 20 -8.81 -15.97 -1.76
CA THR A 20 -8.82 -14.74 -2.59
C THR A 20 -9.67 -13.64 -1.94
N VAL A 21 -8.88 -12.56 -1.43
CA VAL A 21 -9.66 -11.36 -1.02
C VAL A 21 -10.40 -10.81 -2.25
N ARG A 22 -11.73 -10.98 -2.22
CA ARG A 22 -12.51 -10.38 -3.33
C ARG A 22 -12.48 -8.84 -3.24
N SER A 23 -12.16 -8.19 -4.36
CA SER A 23 -12.05 -6.73 -4.53
C SER A 23 -13.21 -6.00 -3.84
N ALA A 24 -14.36 -6.55 -3.73
CA ALA A 24 -15.51 -5.85 -3.08
C ALA A 24 -15.39 -5.89 -1.56
N GLU A 25 -14.60 -6.75 -1.02
CA GLU A 25 -14.51 -6.92 0.44
C GLU A 25 -13.53 -5.90 1.05
N VAL A 26 -12.53 -5.50 0.18
CA VAL A 26 -11.57 -4.54 0.74
C VAL A 26 -12.21 -3.15 0.79
N CYS A 27 -13.02 -2.82 -0.26
CA CYS A 27 -13.70 -1.51 -0.19
C CYS A 27 -14.67 -1.45 1.00
N LYS A 28 -15.31 -2.55 1.29
CA LYS A 28 -16.19 -2.57 2.48
C LYS A 28 -15.39 -2.37 3.77
N GLU A 29 -14.22 -2.92 3.68
CA GLU A 29 -13.38 -2.80 4.89
C GLU A 29 -12.89 -1.35 5.08
N LEU A 30 -12.88 -0.68 3.95
CA LEU A 30 -12.41 0.72 4.06
C LEU A 30 -13.60 1.68 4.13
N GLN A 31 -14.75 1.07 4.48
CA GLN A 31 -15.96 1.93 4.52
C GLN A 31 -15.86 2.93 5.67
N SER A 32 -15.08 2.49 6.75
CA SER A 32 -14.98 3.43 7.89
C SER A 32 -14.32 4.75 7.48
N ILE A 33 -13.69 4.70 6.27
CA ILE A 33 -13.10 6.01 5.88
C ILE A 33 -13.76 6.49 4.58
N SER A 34 -14.96 5.98 4.38
CA SER A 34 -15.85 6.44 3.30
C SER A 34 -15.24 6.16 1.92
N ALA A 35 -14.57 5.08 1.82
CA ALA A 35 -14.02 4.71 0.49
C ALA A 35 -15.13 4.30 -0.48
N VAL A 36 -14.89 4.78 -1.76
CA VAL A 36 -15.86 4.41 -2.80
C VAL A 36 -15.09 3.70 -3.92
N SER A 37 -15.75 2.63 -4.38
CA SER A 37 -15.09 1.88 -5.47
C SER A 37 -15.06 2.69 -6.77
N VAL A 38 -13.99 2.64 -7.47
CA VAL A 38 -13.84 3.27 -8.81
C VAL A 38 -13.23 2.22 -9.75
N PRO A 39 -13.40 2.52 -11.09
CA PRO A 39 -12.87 1.52 -12.00
C PRO A 39 -11.38 1.20 -11.72
N PRO A 40 -11.05 -0.08 -11.89
CA PRO A 40 -9.65 -0.48 -11.64
C PRO A 40 -8.68 0.26 -12.56
N GLU A 41 -7.44 0.35 -12.01
CA GLU A 41 -6.37 0.99 -12.81
C GLU A 41 -5.65 -0.06 -13.65
N ARG A 42 -5.48 0.34 -14.92
CA ARG A 42 -4.68 -0.55 -15.78
C ARG A 42 -3.19 -0.22 -15.63
N VAL A 43 -2.45 -1.26 -15.21
CA VAL A 43 -1.01 -1.01 -14.94
C VAL A 43 -0.19 -1.83 -15.93
N PHE A 44 0.72 -1.06 -16.52
CA PHE A 44 1.63 -1.74 -17.46
C PHE A 44 2.90 -2.21 -16.73
N LEU A 45 3.11 -3.49 -16.80
CA LEU A 45 4.24 -4.03 -16.04
C LEU A 45 5.49 -4.03 -16.92
N PRO A 46 6.61 -3.73 -16.26
CA PRO A 46 7.86 -3.75 -17.03
C PRO A 46 8.18 -5.15 -17.58
N GLU A 47 8.72 -5.17 -18.78
CA GLU A 47 9.07 -6.36 -19.59
C GLU A 47 9.95 -7.33 -18.80
N ALA A 48 10.50 -6.83 -17.70
CA ALA A 48 11.45 -7.62 -16.88
C ALA A 48 10.78 -8.86 -16.29
N LEU A 49 9.53 -9.19 -16.80
CA LEU A 49 8.96 -10.50 -16.40
C LEU A 49 9.09 -11.52 -17.54
N GLY A 50 10.19 -11.42 -18.46
CA GLY A 50 10.67 -12.54 -19.30
C GLY A 50 9.67 -12.90 -20.41
N GLY A 51 8.61 -12.02 -20.76
CA GLY A 51 7.76 -12.39 -21.92
C GLY A 51 7.72 -11.24 -22.95
N GLN A 52 7.96 -11.59 -24.22
CA GLN A 52 7.80 -10.72 -25.42
C GLN A 52 6.41 -10.09 -25.44
N GLY A 53 6.31 -8.83 -24.82
CA GLY A 53 5.08 -8.01 -24.91
C GLY A 53 4.74 -7.37 -23.55
N GLN A 54 4.20 -6.08 -23.62
CA GLN A 54 3.75 -5.29 -22.45
C GLN A 54 2.58 -5.97 -21.73
N THR A 55 2.87 -6.62 -20.53
CA THR A 55 1.78 -7.19 -19.71
C THR A 55 1.02 -6.06 -19.00
N VAL A 56 -0.39 -6.14 -19.24
CA VAL A 56 -1.24 -5.15 -18.53
C VAL A 56 -2.08 -5.88 -17.49
N VAL A 57 -1.94 -5.31 -16.25
CA VAL A 57 -2.76 -5.92 -15.17
C VAL A 57 -3.76 -4.89 -14.65
N SER A 58 -4.99 -5.45 -14.38
CA SER A 58 -6.00 -4.58 -13.75
C SER A 58 -5.89 -4.63 -12.22
N VAL A 59 -5.70 -3.43 -11.63
CA VAL A 59 -5.52 -3.38 -10.17
C VAL A 59 -6.72 -2.62 -9.58
N PRO A 60 -7.38 -3.32 -8.55
CA PRO A 60 -8.51 -2.63 -7.93
C PRO A 60 -8.10 -1.27 -7.33
N LYS A 61 -9.14 -0.42 -7.41
CA LYS A 61 -8.87 0.98 -6.98
C LYS A 61 -10.11 1.55 -6.30
N CYS A 62 -9.83 2.32 -5.23
CA CYS A 62 -10.95 3.07 -4.63
C CYS A 62 -10.51 4.51 -4.36
N PHE A 63 -11.58 5.23 -4.07
CA PHE A 63 -11.33 6.67 -3.80
C PHE A 63 -11.83 7.04 -2.41
N VAL A 64 -10.89 7.92 -1.81
CA VAL A 64 -11.28 8.40 -0.45
C VAL A 64 -11.03 9.91 -0.41
N ALA A 65 -12.09 10.58 0.14
CA ALA A 65 -11.88 12.02 0.41
C ALA A 65 -11.72 12.27 1.92
N PHE A 66 -10.57 12.87 2.21
CA PHE A 66 -10.33 13.12 3.65
C PHE A 66 -10.67 14.58 3.98
N ASP A 67 -11.33 14.63 5.19
CA ASP A 67 -11.54 16.03 5.65
C ASP A 67 -10.20 16.71 5.95
N ALA A 68 -10.19 17.88 5.23
CA ALA A 68 -8.97 18.66 5.48
C ALA A 68 -8.89 19.13 6.94
N ARG A 69 -7.72 18.93 7.50
CA ARG A 69 -7.48 19.53 8.85
C ARG A 69 -6.41 20.61 8.73
N ARG A 70 -6.70 21.77 9.57
CA ARG A 70 -5.65 22.82 9.62
C ARG A 70 -4.29 22.24 10.00
N ALA A 71 -3.27 22.59 9.12
CA ALA A 71 -1.88 22.36 9.58
C ALA A 71 -1.57 23.19 10.83
N ASP A 72 -1.83 22.72 12.06
CA ASP A 72 -1.45 23.53 13.24
C ASP A 72 -0.06 24.17 13.04
N PRO A 73 0.05 25.57 12.81
CA PRO A 73 1.32 26.29 12.61
C PRO A 73 2.24 26.20 13.83
N ASN A 74 1.64 25.77 15.09
CA ASN A 74 2.45 25.60 16.32
C ASN A 74 2.74 24.12 16.60
N GLN A 75 2.20 23.27 15.69
CA GLN A 75 2.60 21.85 15.87
C GLN A 75 4.04 21.66 15.39
N ASP A 76 4.98 22.30 16.13
CA ASP A 76 6.39 21.87 16.10
C ASP A 76 6.55 20.45 15.54
N THR A 77 6.48 20.17 14.26
CA THR A 77 7.18 18.91 13.96
C THR A 77 7.81 18.30 15.22
N HIS A 78 7.54 18.94 16.49
CA HIS A 78 8.20 18.35 17.66
C HIS A 78 7.21 17.59 18.54
N ASP A 79 5.79 17.55 18.28
CA ASP A 79 5.05 16.41 18.89
C ASP A 79 5.36 15.11 18.15
N LYS A 80 6.48 14.56 18.45
CA LYS A 80 7.02 13.35 17.81
C LYS A 80 5.94 12.61 17.00
N LYS A 81 4.55 12.85 17.43
CA LYS A 81 3.48 12.05 16.78
C LYS A 81 2.95 12.76 15.52
N SER A 82 2.90 14.08 15.35
CA SER A 82 2.49 14.91 14.19
C SER A 82 3.67 15.20 13.26
N SER A 83 4.92 15.25 13.70
CA SER A 83 6.14 15.29 12.87
C SER A 83 6.45 13.93 12.26
N MET A 84 5.79 12.85 12.90
CA MET A 84 5.99 11.47 12.38
C MET A 84 5.04 11.20 11.21
N ILE A 85 3.99 12.13 11.05
CA ILE A 85 3.04 11.92 9.93
C ILE A 85 3.33 12.97 8.86
N GLY A 86 4.68 13.29 8.59
CA GLY A 86 5.14 14.09 7.41
C GLY A 86 3.97 14.74 6.67
N GLY A 87 3.01 15.43 7.37
CA GLY A 87 1.97 16.12 6.56
C GLY A 87 0.79 15.18 6.23
N LEU A 88 -0.35 15.78 5.76
CA LEU A 88 -1.63 15.13 5.43
C LEU A 88 -1.42 13.96 4.47
N ASP A 89 -0.23 13.90 3.65
CA ASP A 89 0.01 12.74 2.75
C ASP A 89 0.31 11.47 3.55
N LYS A 90 1.00 11.61 4.53
CA LYS A 90 1.31 10.43 5.36
C LYS A 90 0.13 10.08 6.29
N TYR A 91 -0.74 11.11 6.34
CA TYR A 91 -1.99 10.84 7.09
C TYR A 91 -2.92 9.91 6.31
N ALA A 92 -2.91 10.07 4.96
CA ALA A 92 -3.79 9.16 4.20
C ALA A 92 -3.36 7.70 4.36
N GLU A 93 -2.04 7.45 4.25
CA GLU A 93 -1.57 6.05 4.41
C GLU A 93 -1.92 5.51 5.80
N TYR A 94 -1.67 6.36 6.77
CA TYR A 94 -1.99 5.93 8.15
C TYR A 94 -3.50 5.68 8.31
N ALA A 95 -4.32 6.58 7.83
CA ALA A 95 -5.79 6.39 7.97
C ALA A 95 -6.21 5.07 7.32
N VAL A 96 -5.66 4.81 6.18
CA VAL A 96 -6.02 3.52 5.53
C VAL A 96 -5.55 2.36 6.39
N LEU A 97 -4.32 2.39 6.90
CA LEU A 97 -3.85 1.29 7.77
C LEU A 97 -4.79 1.11 8.97
N ARG A 98 -5.23 2.24 9.60
CA ARG A 98 -6.10 2.12 10.78
C ARG A 98 -7.44 1.49 10.39
N ALA A 99 -7.92 1.95 9.24
CA ALA A 99 -9.21 1.36 8.81
C ALA A 99 -9.07 -0.15 8.61
N LEU A 100 -8.02 -0.55 8.04
CA LEU A 100 -7.84 -2.00 7.86
C LEU A 100 -7.70 -2.73 9.20
N GLN A 101 -6.94 -2.16 10.09
CA GLN A 101 -6.76 -2.81 11.40
C GLN A 101 -8.08 -2.89 12.17
N GLU A 102 -8.87 -1.85 12.02
CA GLU A 102 -10.18 -1.88 12.72
C GLU A 102 -11.07 -3.00 12.14
N SER A 103 -10.70 -3.36 10.96
CA SER A 103 -11.51 -4.44 10.36
C SER A 103 -10.87 -5.81 10.58
N GLY A 104 -9.82 -5.77 11.40
CA GLY A 104 -9.34 -7.10 11.85
C GLY A 104 -8.02 -7.47 11.15
N TRP A 105 -7.55 -6.55 10.28
CA TRP A 105 -6.24 -6.85 9.65
C TRP A 105 -5.09 -6.46 10.57
N GLN A 106 -4.03 -7.30 10.42
CA GLN A 106 -2.72 -6.76 10.86
C GLN A 106 -2.01 -6.02 9.71
N GLY A 107 -1.21 -4.94 10.10
CA GLY A 107 -0.62 -4.25 8.92
C GLY A 107 0.53 -3.33 9.36
N ARG A 108 1.42 -3.08 8.34
CA ARG A 108 2.49 -2.10 8.56
C ARG A 108 2.46 -1.04 7.46
N TRP A 109 2.55 0.21 7.98
CA TRP A 109 2.94 1.26 7.02
C TRP A 109 4.44 1.19 6.71
N ILE A 110 4.77 1.16 5.40
CA ILE A 110 6.17 0.86 5.02
C ILE A 110 6.80 2.17 4.53
N ASP A 111 7.90 2.42 5.11
CA ASP A 111 8.76 3.54 4.67
C ASP A 111 10.15 3.00 4.32
N ASN A 112 10.46 3.24 3.08
CA ASN A 112 11.71 2.56 2.66
C ASN A 112 12.82 3.59 2.43
N TRP A 113 12.62 4.81 2.96
CA TRP A 113 13.66 5.83 2.81
C TRP A 113 14.79 5.63 3.84
N LYS A 114 15.97 4.92 3.45
CA LYS A 114 17.20 4.63 4.22
C LYS A 114 17.08 3.29 4.95
N GLY A 115 16.30 2.43 4.38
CA GLY A 115 16.11 1.08 4.97
C GLY A 115 14.64 0.82 5.30
N PRO A 116 14.30 -0.57 5.44
CA PRO A 116 12.88 -0.84 5.62
C PRO A 116 12.40 -0.47 7.04
N LYS A 117 11.44 0.44 7.03
CA LYS A 117 10.74 0.79 8.29
C LYS A 117 9.27 0.35 8.20
N PHE A 118 8.97 -0.37 9.29
CA PHE A 118 7.58 -0.87 9.33
C PHE A 118 6.84 -0.27 10.54
N TRP A 119 5.92 0.59 10.20
CA TRP A 119 5.19 1.26 11.31
C TRP A 119 3.86 0.55 11.58
N LYS A 120 3.77 0.09 12.83
CA LYS A 120 2.48 -0.52 13.24
C LYS A 120 1.43 0.56 13.54
N SER A 121 1.85 1.57 14.17
CA SER A 121 1.07 2.78 14.48
C SER A 121 2.02 3.98 14.61
N LEU A 122 1.36 5.11 14.89
CA LEU A 122 2.24 6.29 15.05
C LEU A 122 3.11 6.12 16.30
N GLY A 123 4.44 5.98 16.08
CA GLY A 123 5.36 5.92 17.25
C GLY A 123 5.82 4.49 17.53
N GLU A 124 5.24 3.62 16.74
CA GLU A 124 5.69 2.23 16.96
C GLU A 124 6.33 1.70 15.68
N LEU A 125 7.66 1.83 15.68
CA LEU A 125 8.45 1.45 14.50
C LEU A 125 9.14 0.10 14.77
N GLU A 126 9.12 -0.65 13.63
CA GLU A 126 9.88 -1.93 13.68
C GLU A 126 10.80 -2.01 12.46
N ARG A 127 11.87 -2.78 12.72
CA ARG A 127 12.82 -2.80 11.58
C ARG A 127 12.61 -4.07 10.74
N THR A 128 11.77 -4.90 11.41
CA THR A 128 11.42 -6.10 10.60
C THR A 128 9.95 -6.45 10.83
N LEU A 129 9.45 -7.16 9.79
CA LEU A 129 8.07 -7.67 10.00
C LEU A 129 8.05 -8.81 11.01
N PRO A 130 6.94 -9.01 11.69
CA PRO A 130 6.88 -10.15 12.62
C PRO A 130 7.08 -11.49 11.87
N VAL A 131 7.76 -12.41 12.71
CA VAL A 131 8.02 -13.74 12.09
C VAL A 131 6.68 -14.41 11.77
N GLY A 132 6.64 -14.89 10.47
CA GLY A 132 5.40 -15.58 10.04
C GLY A 132 5.23 -15.50 8.52
N PRO A 133 4.09 -15.97 8.07
CA PRO A 133 3.86 -16.09 6.62
C PRO A 133 3.93 -14.72 5.92
N ALA A 134 3.52 -13.70 6.57
CA ALA A 134 3.59 -12.36 5.91
C ALA A 134 5.04 -11.95 5.68
N LYS A 135 5.86 -12.17 6.69
CA LYS A 135 7.28 -11.81 6.49
C LYS A 135 7.92 -12.65 5.38
N VAL A 136 7.62 -13.90 5.37
CA VAL A 136 8.22 -14.80 4.35
C VAL A 136 7.80 -14.33 2.95
N LEU A 137 6.52 -14.06 2.86
CA LEU A 137 6.07 -13.59 1.53
C LEU A 137 6.73 -12.26 1.17
N PHE A 138 6.69 -11.38 2.08
CA PHE A 138 7.33 -10.07 1.81
C PHE A 138 8.79 -10.26 1.39
N ASP A 139 9.57 -11.05 2.11
CA ASP A 139 11.00 -11.27 1.78
C ASP A 139 11.14 -11.93 0.39
N GLU A 140 10.22 -12.75 0.14
CA GLU A 140 10.32 -13.43 -1.17
C GLU A 140 10.07 -12.42 -2.31
N ILE A 141 9.06 -11.60 -2.10
CA ILE A 141 8.85 -10.60 -3.17
C ILE A 141 10.12 -9.75 -3.32
N CYS A 142 10.70 -9.44 -2.21
CA CYS A 142 11.94 -8.65 -2.29
C CYS A 142 13.00 -9.36 -3.13
N SER A 143 13.04 -10.67 -2.97
CA SER A 143 14.09 -11.43 -3.70
C SER A 143 13.78 -11.46 -5.21
N TYR A 144 12.50 -11.18 -5.60
CA TYR A 144 12.14 -11.22 -7.03
C TYR A 144 12.08 -9.81 -7.61
N ASN A 145 12.31 -8.86 -6.74
CA ASN A 145 12.25 -7.47 -7.24
C ASN A 145 13.33 -7.26 -8.31
N PRO A 146 12.93 -6.66 -9.44
CA PRO A 146 13.87 -6.61 -10.58
C PRO A 146 14.93 -5.52 -10.40
N GLY A 147 16.08 -5.74 -11.15
CA GLY A 147 17.09 -4.67 -11.35
C GLY A 147 17.86 -4.37 -10.04
N ARG A 148 18.05 -3.06 -9.85
CA ARG A 148 18.91 -2.63 -8.71
C ARG A 148 18.16 -2.80 -7.38
N ASN A 149 16.91 -3.27 -7.55
CA ASN A 149 16.13 -3.39 -6.30
C ASN A 149 16.06 -4.85 -5.82
N ARG A 150 16.76 -5.71 -6.52
CA ARG A 150 16.69 -7.12 -6.10
C ARG A 150 17.19 -7.27 -4.66
N GLY A 151 16.30 -7.99 -3.85
CA GLY A 151 16.66 -8.22 -2.43
C GLY A 151 16.31 -7.01 -1.54
N ARG A 152 15.71 -6.02 -2.22
CA ARG A 152 15.40 -4.81 -1.41
C ARG A 152 13.90 -4.54 -1.45
N SER A 153 13.48 -3.75 -0.47
CA SER A 153 12.02 -3.46 -0.43
C SER A 153 11.72 -2.14 -1.15
N TRP A 154 12.71 -1.73 -1.99
CA TRP A 154 12.45 -0.47 -2.73
C TRP A 154 11.26 -0.66 -3.69
N GLY A 155 10.39 0.42 -3.58
CA GLY A 155 9.25 0.33 -4.52
C GLY A 155 8.06 -0.41 -3.92
N CYS A 156 8.30 -0.89 -2.61
CA CYS A 156 7.14 -1.55 -1.98
C CYS A 156 5.99 -0.56 -1.79
N TRP A 157 4.84 -1.11 -1.83
CA TRP A 157 3.66 -0.24 -1.65
C TRP A 157 3.54 0.23 -0.19
N ASP A 158 2.78 1.29 0.00
CA ASP A 158 2.80 2.09 1.23
C ASP A 158 2.35 1.26 2.45
N ILE A 159 1.36 0.25 2.19
CA ILE A 159 0.80 -0.52 3.32
C ILE A 159 0.85 -2.01 2.94
N PHE A 160 1.35 -2.74 3.94
CA PHE A 160 1.26 -4.22 3.84
C PHE A 160 0.43 -4.77 5.01
N ALA A 161 -0.68 -5.43 4.59
CA ALA A 161 -1.62 -5.91 5.63
C ALA A 161 -1.93 -7.38 5.40
N TRP A 162 -2.20 -8.02 6.55
CA TRP A 162 -2.52 -9.46 6.39
C TRP A 162 -3.54 -9.87 7.45
N ARG A 163 -4.35 -10.86 7.09
CA ARG A 163 -5.34 -11.46 7.99
C ARG A 163 -5.58 -12.92 7.56
N ASP A 164 -5.26 -13.74 8.55
CA ASP A 164 -5.36 -15.17 8.23
C ASP A 164 -4.47 -15.53 7.04
N ASP A 165 -5.12 -15.97 5.90
CA ASP A 165 -4.26 -16.38 4.77
C ASP A 165 -4.30 -15.32 3.66
N SER A 166 -4.76 -14.19 4.07
CA SER A 166 -4.89 -13.15 3.02
C SER A 166 -3.82 -12.07 3.24
N MET A 167 -3.35 -11.65 2.02
CA MET A 167 -2.32 -10.57 2.08
C MET A 167 -2.77 -9.41 1.18
N LEU A 168 -2.40 -8.25 1.72
CA LEU A 168 -2.89 -7.06 0.98
C LEU A 168 -1.77 -6.01 0.94
N PHE A 169 -1.50 -5.59 -0.32
CA PHE A 169 -0.61 -4.42 -0.51
C PHE A 169 -1.42 -3.22 -1.02
N VAL A 170 -1.16 -2.08 -0.33
CA VAL A 170 -2.00 -0.91 -0.69
C VAL A 170 -1.06 0.26 -1.00
N GLU A 171 -1.30 0.78 -2.18
CA GLU A 171 -0.54 2.00 -2.55
C GLU A 171 -1.48 3.21 -2.52
N CYS A 172 -1.03 4.24 -1.78
CA CYS A 172 -1.86 5.46 -1.68
C CYS A 172 -1.31 6.53 -2.64
N LYS A 173 -2.31 7.06 -3.39
CA LYS A 173 -1.91 8.11 -4.34
C LYS A 173 -2.87 9.30 -4.26
N ARG A 174 -2.21 10.39 -4.26
CA ARG A 174 -3.07 11.59 -4.33
C ARG A 174 -3.70 11.73 -5.72
N ARG A 175 -4.94 12.08 -5.63
CA ARG A 175 -5.68 12.08 -6.90
C ARG A 175 -5.15 13.19 -7.81
N LYS A 176 -4.80 12.81 -9.10
CA LYS A 176 -4.40 13.71 -10.21
C LYS A 176 -2.98 14.25 -9.99
N LYS A 177 -2.36 13.74 -8.95
CA LYS A 177 -1.02 14.33 -8.69
C LYS A 177 0.04 13.22 -8.75
N ASP A 178 -0.45 12.10 -8.35
CA ASP A 178 0.57 11.03 -8.28
C ASP A 178 0.11 9.85 -9.13
N ARG A 179 1.21 9.21 -9.66
CA ARG A 179 0.97 7.93 -10.37
C ARG A 179 2.02 6.90 -9.94
N LEU A 180 1.65 5.62 -10.27
CA LEU A 180 2.67 4.60 -9.90
C LEU A 180 3.97 4.85 -10.66
N ASN A 181 5.01 4.80 -9.91
CA ASN A 181 6.30 4.90 -10.64
C ASN A 181 6.84 3.51 -11.00
N ASP A 182 8.06 3.50 -11.68
CA ASP A 182 8.61 2.23 -12.24
C ASP A 182 8.98 1.25 -11.12
N ASN A 183 9.46 1.81 -10.06
CA ASN A 183 9.81 0.89 -8.95
C ASN A 183 8.56 0.22 -8.35
N GLN A 184 7.50 0.94 -8.25
CA GLN A 184 6.26 0.34 -7.69
C GLN A 184 5.67 -0.68 -8.67
N ARG A 185 5.83 -0.37 -9.93
CA ARG A 185 5.36 -1.36 -10.92
C ARG A 185 6.24 -2.62 -10.88
N GLY A 186 7.54 -2.39 -10.63
CA GLY A 186 8.44 -3.54 -10.46
C GLY A 186 8.04 -4.43 -9.27
N TRP A 187 7.75 -3.74 -8.22
CA TRP A 187 7.30 -4.51 -7.05
C TRP A 187 6.03 -5.30 -7.37
N LEU A 188 5.01 -4.70 -8.01
CA LEU A 188 3.79 -5.42 -8.40
C LEU A 188 4.13 -6.61 -9.32
N ALA A 189 5.06 -6.34 -10.25
CA ALA A 189 5.42 -7.43 -11.17
C ALA A 189 6.08 -8.58 -10.41
N ALA A 190 6.94 -8.23 -9.47
CA ALA A 190 7.59 -9.29 -8.67
C ALA A 190 6.57 -10.10 -7.87
N GLY A 191 5.62 -9.39 -7.29
CA GLY A 191 4.58 -10.10 -6.51
C GLY A 191 3.76 -11.04 -7.39
N LEU A 192 3.44 -10.58 -8.60
CA LEU A 192 2.56 -11.41 -9.45
C LEU A 192 3.35 -12.58 -10.04
N ARG A 193 4.63 -12.43 -10.29
CA ARG A 193 5.46 -13.55 -10.74
C ARG A 193 5.47 -14.70 -9.73
N MET A 194 5.46 -14.27 -8.51
CA MET A 194 5.42 -15.35 -7.50
C MET A 194 4.12 -16.16 -7.60
N GLN A 195 3.10 -15.49 -8.09
CA GLN A 195 1.86 -16.26 -8.35
C GLN A 195 2.12 -17.45 -9.26
N GLN A 196 3.02 -17.27 -10.17
CA GLN A 196 3.15 -18.30 -11.23
C GLN A 196 4.10 -19.42 -10.79
N GLU A 197 4.92 -19.13 -9.70
CA GLU A 197 6.03 -20.08 -9.46
C GLU A 197 5.94 -20.68 -8.05
N LEU A 198 5.17 -20.18 -7.08
CA LEU A 198 5.52 -20.72 -5.73
C LEU A 198 4.38 -20.43 -4.75
N ARG A 199 3.29 -19.43 -5.17
CA ARG A 199 2.32 -18.90 -4.20
C ARG A 199 1.29 -18.03 -4.94
N HIS A 200 0.00 -18.24 -4.79
CA HIS A 200 -1.06 -17.52 -5.54
C HIS A 200 -1.32 -16.15 -4.91
N LEU A 201 -0.40 -15.09 -5.21
CA LEU A 201 -0.90 -13.73 -4.88
C LEU A 201 -1.72 -13.17 -6.06
N PRO A 202 -2.96 -13.09 -5.88
CA PRO A 202 -3.79 -12.60 -6.98
C PRO A 202 -3.71 -11.07 -7.12
N PRO A 203 -3.89 -10.65 -8.30
CA PRO A 203 -3.91 -9.18 -8.49
C PRO A 203 -4.79 -8.48 -7.45
N ALA A 204 -5.78 -9.18 -6.97
CA ALA A 204 -6.68 -8.56 -5.98
C ALA A 204 -5.96 -8.31 -4.65
N SER A 205 -4.71 -8.75 -4.53
CA SER A 205 -3.96 -8.51 -3.28
C SER A 205 -3.28 -7.13 -3.35
N PHE A 206 -3.38 -6.54 -4.54
CA PHE A 206 -2.79 -5.19 -4.70
C PHE A 206 -3.91 -4.17 -4.91
N TRP A 207 -3.78 -3.05 -4.12
CA TRP A 207 -4.86 -2.04 -4.21
C TRP A 207 -4.24 -0.65 -4.29
N ILE A 208 -5.03 0.11 -5.13
CA ILE A 208 -4.68 1.55 -5.13
C ILE A 208 -5.79 2.32 -4.42
N VAL A 209 -5.29 3.13 -3.48
CA VAL A 209 -6.25 4.06 -2.84
C VAL A 209 -5.89 5.49 -3.27
N GLU A 210 -6.79 5.96 -4.04
CA GLU A 210 -6.63 7.39 -4.39
C GLU A 210 -7.34 8.30 -3.38
N TRP A 211 -6.64 9.41 -3.18
CA TRP A 211 -7.29 10.24 -2.14
C TRP A 211 -7.16 11.72 -2.51
N GLN A 212 -8.08 12.51 -1.91
CA GLN A 212 -8.01 13.99 -2.00
C GLN A 212 -8.53 14.60 -0.69
N LYS A 213 -8.29 15.91 -0.69
CA LYS A 213 -8.81 16.62 0.50
C LYS A 213 -10.16 17.28 0.19
N ARG A 214 -10.89 17.28 1.38
CA ARG A 214 -12.16 18.04 1.20
C ARG A 214 -12.41 18.89 2.44
N CYS A 215 -13.16 19.92 2.17
CA CYS A 215 -13.51 20.82 3.29
C CYS A 215 -14.51 20.12 4.22
N PRO A 216 -14.16 20.19 5.57
CA PRO A 216 -15.05 19.47 6.50
C PRO A 216 -16.40 20.18 6.66
N PHE A 217 -16.48 21.41 6.16
CA PHE A 217 -17.76 22.12 6.38
C PHE A 217 -18.64 22.01 5.14
N CYS A 218 -18.02 22.19 4.03
CA CYS A 218 -18.93 22.21 2.86
C CYS A 218 -18.68 20.99 1.98
N HIS A 219 -17.58 20.22 2.25
CA HIS A 219 -17.28 18.90 1.65
C HIS A 219 -16.83 19.07 0.20
N ASN A 220 -16.53 20.35 -0.15
CA ASN A 220 -15.92 20.53 -1.48
C ASN A 220 -14.43 20.19 -1.46
N VAL A 221 -13.99 19.75 -2.65
CA VAL A 221 -12.57 19.35 -2.78
C VAL A 221 -11.68 20.60 -2.67
N ILE A 222 -10.66 20.39 -1.87
CA ILE A 222 -9.73 21.53 -1.70
C ILE A 222 -8.50 21.27 -2.58
N GLU A 223 -8.37 22.22 -3.65
CA GLU A 223 -7.19 22.08 -4.55
C GLU A 223 -5.93 22.61 -3.85
N ASP A 224 -4.83 21.90 -3.90
CA ASP A 224 -3.53 22.20 -3.25
C ASP A 224 -3.29 23.71 -3.16
N GLY A 225 -3.05 24.12 -1.78
CA GLY A 225 -2.60 25.45 -1.30
C GLY A 225 -2.95 25.61 0.18
N LEU A 226 -1.87 25.68 1.04
CA LEU A 226 -1.97 25.96 2.49
C LEU A 226 -3.15 26.88 2.80
N VAL A 227 -4.29 26.57 2.18
CA VAL A 227 -5.21 27.68 2.53
C VAL A 227 -5.97 27.32 3.80
N ASP A 228 -5.56 27.90 4.89
CA ASP A 228 -6.29 27.86 6.19
C ASP A 228 -7.78 28.14 6.00
N THR A 229 -8.14 28.31 4.59
CA THR A 229 -9.55 28.65 4.40
C THR A 229 -10.10 27.98 3.14
N CYS A 230 -11.28 27.42 3.26
CA CYS A 230 -11.98 26.86 2.09
C CYS A 230 -12.49 28.00 1.20
N ALA A 231 -12.04 27.98 -0.07
CA ALA A 231 -12.42 29.06 -1.00
C ALA A 231 -13.94 29.12 -1.20
N GLN A 232 -14.53 28.02 -0.94
CA GLN A 232 -15.99 28.00 -1.18
C GLN A 232 -16.76 28.51 0.04
N CYS A 233 -16.38 28.03 1.18
CA CYS A 233 -17.23 28.43 2.34
C CYS A 233 -16.51 29.51 3.16
N LYS A 234 -15.32 29.95 2.67
CA LYS A 234 -14.51 31.02 3.31
C LYS A 234 -14.30 30.77 4.80
N ARG A 235 -14.43 29.43 5.19
CA ARG A 235 -14.19 29.12 6.63
C ARG A 235 -12.77 28.60 6.80
N ASP A 236 -12.34 28.93 8.03
CA ASP A 236 -11.00 28.37 8.36
C ASP A 236 -11.10 26.86 8.64
N LEU A 237 -10.13 26.12 8.04
CA LEU A 237 -10.14 24.68 8.30
C LEU A 237 -9.84 24.39 9.77
N PRO A 238 -10.59 23.37 10.31
CA PRO A 238 -10.38 23.06 11.74
C PRO A 238 -8.93 22.68 12.04
N GLY A 239 -8.25 23.30 13.21
CA GLY A 239 -6.93 22.87 13.74
C GLY A 239 -6.98 21.47 14.33
#